data_AF-A0A077Q1D6-F1
#
_entry.id   AF-A0A077Q1D6-F1
#
_cell.length_a   1.000
_cell.length_b   1.000
_cell.length_c   1.000
_cell.angle_alpha   90.00
_cell.angle_beta   90.00
_cell.angle_gamma   90.00
#
_symmetry.space_group_name_H-M   'P 1'
#
loop_
_entity.id
_entity.type
_entity.pdbx_description
1 polymer ?
#
loop_
_entity_poly.entity_id
_entity_poly.type
_entity_poly.pdbx_seq_one_letter_code
_entity_poly.pdbx_strand_id
1 'polypeptide(L)'
;MELFKNEFGQLIGFSVSDWHGADLPDGNTLTGEYCQLIPMDINNHGDELYKCFCEPFNFSDWTYLPGPAKPFKDKMEFISYLRNR
;
A
#
# COMPACT_ATOMS: atom_id res chain seq x y z
N MET A 1 -23.40 -25.46 -12.90
CA MET A 1 -22.51 -24.29 -12.85
C MET A 1 -21.73 -24.29 -14.16
N GLU A 2 -21.96 -23.32 -15.04
CA GLU A 2 -21.32 -23.24 -16.36
C GLU A 2 -20.12 -22.29 -16.32
N LEU A 3 -18.97 -22.76 -16.81
CA LEU A 3 -17.79 -21.92 -16.98
C LEU A 3 -18.03 -20.94 -18.14
N PHE A 4 -17.68 -19.68 -17.92
CA PHE A 4 -17.77 -18.66 -18.95
C PHE A 4 -16.51 -18.66 -19.81
N LYS A 5 -16.54 -18.00 -20.97
CA LYS A 5 -15.36 -17.74 -21.78
C LYS A 5 -15.16 -16.24 -21.93
N ASN A 6 -13.91 -15.77 -21.84
CA ASN A 6 -13.58 -14.39 -22.16
C ASN A 6 -13.60 -14.14 -23.68
N GLU A 7 -13.33 -12.91 -24.10
CA GLU A 7 -13.29 -12.48 -25.50
C GLU A 7 -12.24 -13.21 -26.36
N PHE A 8 -11.30 -13.93 -25.75
CA PHE A 8 -10.30 -14.77 -26.42
C PHE A 8 -10.65 -16.26 -26.42
N GLY A 9 -11.83 -16.63 -25.91
CA GLY A 9 -12.30 -18.02 -25.84
C GLY A 9 -11.71 -18.85 -24.68
N GLN A 10 -11.00 -18.21 -23.75
CA GLN A 10 -10.41 -18.87 -22.58
C GLN A 10 -11.46 -19.04 -21.49
N LEU A 11 -11.44 -20.19 -20.81
CA LEU A 11 -12.36 -20.46 -19.70
C LEU A 11 -12.07 -19.52 -18.52
N ILE A 12 -13.11 -18.88 -18.01
CA ILE A 12 -13.13 -18.11 -16.77
C ILE A 12 -14.16 -18.72 -15.81
N GLY A 13 -14.04 -18.39 -14.52
CA GLY A 13 -14.86 -18.96 -13.46
C GLY A 13 -16.37 -18.73 -13.61
N PHE A 14 -17.12 -19.25 -12.65
CA PHE A 14 -18.57 -19.12 -12.61
C PHE A 14 -18.99 -17.69 -12.26
N SER A 15 -20.17 -17.28 -12.72
CA SER A 15 -20.79 -16.03 -12.27
C SER A 15 -21.13 -16.13 -10.77
N VAL A 16 -20.79 -15.09 -10.03
CA VAL A 16 -21.21 -14.90 -8.63
C VAL A 16 -22.46 -14.03 -8.67
N SER A 17 -23.62 -14.64 -8.44
CA SER A 17 -24.90 -13.93 -8.39
C SER A 17 -24.89 -12.87 -7.29
N ASP A 18 -25.46 -11.70 -7.57
CA ASP A 18 -25.59 -10.59 -6.64
C ASP A 18 -24.24 -10.09 -6.08
N TRP A 19 -23.18 -10.17 -6.87
CA TRP A 19 -21.91 -9.53 -6.54
C TRP A 19 -22.03 -8.01 -6.68
N HIS A 20 -21.81 -7.29 -5.56
CA HIS A 20 -21.90 -5.82 -5.50
C HIS A 20 -20.54 -5.12 -5.36
N GLY A 21 -19.44 -5.87 -5.37
CA GLY A 21 -18.11 -5.34 -5.08
C GLY A 21 -17.80 -5.29 -3.59
N ALA A 22 -16.57 -4.89 -3.26
CA ALA A 22 -16.17 -4.59 -1.88
C ALA A 22 -16.37 -3.10 -1.59
N ASP A 23 -16.56 -2.75 -0.32
CA ASP A 23 -16.58 -1.37 0.12
C ASP A 23 -15.22 -0.71 -0.05
N LEU A 24 -15.22 0.61 -0.25
CA LEU A 24 -13.99 1.41 -0.22
C LEU A 24 -13.43 1.46 1.20
N PRO A 25 -12.09 1.57 1.35
CA PRO A 25 -11.49 1.84 2.65
C PRO A 25 -12.09 3.12 3.26
N ASP A 26 -12.57 3.02 4.50
CA ASP A 26 -13.27 4.10 5.21
C ASP A 26 -12.33 5.08 5.91
N GLY A 27 -11.03 4.75 6.00
CA GLY A 27 -10.03 5.56 6.69
C GLY A 27 -10.23 5.58 8.21
N ASN A 28 -10.84 4.55 8.80
CA ASN A 28 -10.95 4.44 10.25
C ASN A 28 -9.69 3.85 10.87
N THR A 29 -9.49 4.15 12.16
CA THR A 29 -8.45 3.47 12.95
C THR A 29 -8.85 2.02 13.19
N LEU A 30 -7.98 1.08 12.82
CA LEU A 30 -8.14 -0.33 13.11
C LEU A 30 -7.32 -0.68 14.35
N THR A 31 -7.96 -1.11 15.42
CA THR A 31 -7.28 -1.49 16.68
C THR A 31 -7.25 -3.00 16.82
N GLY A 32 -6.04 -3.56 16.86
CA GLY A 32 -5.80 -4.97 17.16
C GLY A 32 -5.23 -5.17 18.56
N GLU A 33 -4.82 -6.41 18.85
CA GLU A 33 -4.23 -6.79 20.14
C GLU A 33 -2.81 -6.23 20.33
N TYR A 34 -2.02 -6.17 19.25
CA TYR A 34 -0.59 -5.80 19.30
C TYR A 34 -0.28 -4.44 18.67
N CYS A 35 -1.19 -3.91 17.84
CA CYS A 35 -0.96 -2.67 17.12
C CYS A 35 -2.25 -1.95 16.75
N GLN A 36 -2.10 -0.70 16.35
CA GLN A 36 -3.15 0.09 15.73
C GLN A 36 -2.70 0.51 14.33
N LEU A 37 -3.62 0.47 13.38
CA LEU A 37 -3.45 1.05 12.05
C LEU A 37 -4.29 2.31 11.99
N ILE A 38 -3.63 3.45 11.81
CA ILE A 38 -4.25 4.77 11.72
C ILE A 38 -4.09 5.33 10.31
N PRO A 39 -4.99 6.22 9.86
CA PRO A 39 -4.79 6.97 8.63
C PRO A 39 -3.46 7.70 8.64
N MET A 40 -2.74 7.65 7.51
CA MET A 40 -1.45 8.32 7.40
C MET A 40 -1.63 9.83 7.34
N ASP A 41 -1.18 10.52 8.39
CA ASP A 41 -0.99 11.97 8.40
C ASP A 41 0.51 12.29 8.25
N ILE A 42 0.89 12.88 7.12
CA ILE A 42 2.28 13.17 6.80
C ILE A 42 2.88 14.20 7.76
N ASN A 43 2.08 15.17 8.24
CA ASN A 43 2.58 16.21 9.15
C ASN A 43 2.89 15.63 10.53
N ASN A 44 2.09 14.64 10.97
CA ASN A 44 2.25 14.02 12.27
C ASN A 44 3.21 12.81 12.25
N HIS A 45 3.20 12.00 11.18
CA HIS A 45 3.92 10.72 11.14
C HIS A 45 5.17 10.73 10.26
N GLY A 46 5.33 11.71 9.37
CA GLY A 46 6.41 11.72 8.37
C GLY A 46 7.81 11.68 8.99
N ASP A 47 7.99 12.35 10.13
CA ASP A 47 9.24 12.39 10.87
C ASP A 47 9.65 11.02 11.44
N GLU A 48 8.70 10.32 12.03
CA GLU A 48 8.92 8.99 12.63
C GLU A 48 9.13 7.95 11.54
N LEU A 49 8.33 8.01 10.47
CA LEU A 49 8.49 7.15 9.30
C LEU A 49 9.87 7.34 8.65
N TYR A 50 10.36 8.58 8.51
CA TYR A 50 11.69 8.84 7.97
C TYR A 50 12.78 8.22 8.86
N LYS A 51 12.69 8.40 10.19
CA LYS A 51 13.63 7.79 11.12
C LYS A 51 13.64 6.27 10.98
N CYS A 52 12.47 5.62 10.95
CA CYS A 52 12.39 4.17 10.87
C CYS A 52 12.95 3.57 9.58
N PHE A 53 12.76 4.23 8.44
CA PHE A 53 13.06 3.64 7.13
C PHE A 53 14.27 4.25 6.40
N CYS A 54 14.82 5.36 6.92
CA CYS A 54 15.93 6.06 6.31
C CYS A 54 17.10 6.36 7.27
N GLU A 55 16.95 6.21 8.60
CA GLU A 55 18.01 6.52 9.58
C GLU A 55 18.22 5.43 10.66
N PRO A 56 19.36 4.72 10.67
CA PRO A 56 20.44 4.78 9.68
C PRO A 56 20.00 4.19 8.35
N PHE A 57 20.58 4.68 7.26
CA PHE A 57 20.25 4.14 5.95
C PHE A 57 20.69 2.67 5.83
N ASN A 58 19.75 1.81 5.48
CA ASN A 58 19.98 0.41 5.19
C ASN A 58 19.37 0.00 3.85
N PHE A 59 20.22 -0.31 2.88
CA PHE A 59 19.77 -0.70 1.54
C PHE A 59 18.96 -2.00 1.54
N SER A 60 19.18 -2.91 2.49
CA SER A 60 18.46 -4.19 2.51
C SER A 60 16.95 -4.01 2.65
N ASP A 61 16.52 -2.95 3.34
CA ASP A 61 15.11 -2.67 3.62
C ASP A 61 14.32 -2.34 2.34
N TRP A 62 15.01 -2.03 1.26
CA TRP A 62 14.44 -1.60 -0.03
C TRP A 62 14.58 -2.64 -1.14
N THR A 63 15.19 -3.80 -0.87
CA THR A 63 15.60 -4.79 -1.88
C THR A 63 14.49 -5.22 -2.84
N TYR A 64 13.23 -5.27 -2.37
CA TYR A 64 12.08 -5.76 -3.14
C TYR A 64 11.01 -4.69 -3.40
N LEU A 65 11.27 -3.43 -3.06
CA LEU A 65 10.30 -2.36 -3.26
C LEU A 65 10.38 -1.78 -4.67
N PRO A 66 9.25 -1.71 -5.42
CA PRO A 66 9.22 -1.03 -6.70
C PRO A 66 9.29 0.49 -6.49
N GLY A 67 10.34 1.14 -7.00
CA GLY A 67 10.60 2.56 -6.79
C GLY A 67 11.95 2.99 -7.35
N PRO A 68 12.40 4.25 -7.13
CA PRO A 68 13.76 4.63 -7.49
C PRO A 68 14.73 3.65 -6.83
N ALA A 69 15.70 3.14 -7.59
CA ALA A 69 16.70 2.17 -7.15
C ALA A 69 17.64 2.69 -6.03
N LYS A 70 17.29 3.82 -5.40
CA LYS A 70 18.04 4.53 -4.38
C LYS A 70 17.08 5.03 -3.29
N PRO A 71 17.52 5.02 -2.02
CA PRO A 71 16.80 5.72 -0.96
C PRO A 71 16.67 7.21 -1.24
N PHE A 72 15.71 7.81 -0.53
CA PHE A 72 15.56 9.25 -0.44
C PHE A 72 16.87 9.89 0.03
N LYS A 73 17.33 10.91 -0.69
CA LYS A 73 18.54 11.69 -0.39
C LYS A 73 18.44 12.35 0.98
N ASP A 74 17.25 12.83 1.32
CA ASP A 74 16.97 13.53 2.56
C ASP A 74 15.49 13.39 2.92
N LYS A 75 15.15 13.87 4.12
CA LYS A 75 13.78 13.88 4.63
C LYS A 75 12.80 14.64 3.73
N MET A 76 13.22 15.71 3.06
CA MET A 76 12.31 16.46 2.19
C MET A 76 11.89 15.63 0.99
N GLU A 77 12.81 14.87 0.40
CA GLU A 77 12.49 13.96 -0.69
C GLU A 77 11.55 12.84 -0.24
N PHE A 78 11.77 12.28 0.95
CA PHE A 78 10.87 11.28 1.56
C PHE A 78 9.45 11.81 1.76
N ILE A 79 9.31 12.99 2.37
CA ILE A 79 8.02 13.63 2.60
C ILE A 79 7.32 13.99 1.28
N SER A 80 8.07 14.45 0.27
CA SER A 80 7.53 14.72 -1.06
C SER A 80 6.97 13.45 -1.71
N TYR A 81 7.68 12.33 -1.57
CA TYR A 81 7.21 11.03 -2.06
C TYR A 81 5.92 10.57 -1.36
N LEU A 82 5.81 10.73 -0.04
CA LEU A 82 4.59 10.38 0.69
C LEU A 82 3.38 11.22 0.28
N ARG A 83 3.57 12.48 -0.14
CA ARG A 83 2.48 13.37 -0.58
C ARG A 83 1.93 13.06 -1.96
N ASN A 84 2.72 12.41 -2.82
CA ASN A 84 2.36 12.12 -4.21
C ASN A 84 1.81 10.69 -4.39
N ARG A 85 1.43 10.03 -3.29
CA ARG A 85 0.90 8.67 -3.25
C ARG A 85 -0.62 8.66 -3.06
#